data_AF-A0A8H4ETZ7-F1
#
_entry.id   AF-A0A8H4ETZ7-F1
#
_cell.length_a   1.000
_cell.length_b   1.000
_cell.length_c   1.000
_cell.angle_alpha   90.00
_cell.angle_beta   90.00
_cell.angle_gamma   90.00
#
_symmetry.space_group_name_H-M   'P 1'
#
loop_
_entity.id
_entity.type
_entity.pdbx_description
1 polymer ?
#
loop_
_entity_poly.entity_id
_entity_poly.type
_entity_poly.pdbx_seq_one_letter_code
_entity_poly.pdbx_strand_id
1 'polypeptide(L)'
;MPRLCRTLVKFVNNNAELPSREVCLSISCDNNDSHVLNEIGKKLHATVGKLSKTPCVLRVKGKLIIADIVDRGKLCVASCDDKLCVLNIIMSLYANHGSFPEPWQVLICKKSTMIEEHNIFIKRCFFAAKNGYKEKLFCITNLELLEFELQLDLVESIRSMREKYNDYFLPLVCCRESSFHHHILDQFSQDVHSTNGLNAETMKTIYRDLYNNVVCVSSDLSRQGKTEWIKQATDNPNESNMFLFELLSLGFVSSNVDVVSFPQNPVFIEVSSTFQQKLLNSLPITGYLIKEHLSWDIDRLNISIELYSPIQIVCNYLDAYEMHELDVKDIVLHGQLKPIQ
;
A
#
# COMPACT_ATOMS: atom_id res chain seq x y z
N MET A 1 3.52 23.74 -11.71
CA MET A 1 3.33 22.39 -12.30
C MET A 1 2.29 21.67 -11.46
N PRO A 2 1.22 21.08 -12.03
CA PRO A 2 0.20 20.40 -11.24
C PRO A 2 0.85 19.26 -10.46
N ARG A 3 0.69 19.24 -9.12
CA ARG A 3 1.22 18.18 -8.25
C ARG A 3 0.84 16.78 -8.78
N LEU A 4 -0.37 16.67 -9.34
CA LEU A 4 -0.91 15.46 -9.97
C LEU A 4 -0.01 14.87 -11.07
N CYS A 5 0.53 15.68 -11.99
CA CYS A 5 1.38 15.16 -13.07
C CYS A 5 2.68 14.54 -12.53
N ARG A 6 3.25 15.14 -11.49
CA ARG A 6 4.43 14.59 -10.81
C ARG A 6 4.09 13.27 -10.11
N THR A 7 2.95 13.19 -9.44
CA THR A 7 2.46 11.94 -8.82
C THR A 7 2.27 10.83 -9.85
N LEU A 8 1.64 11.12 -10.99
CA LEU A 8 1.39 10.12 -12.05
C LEU A 8 2.68 9.62 -12.72
N VAL A 9 3.68 10.48 -12.90
CA VAL A 9 4.98 10.04 -13.44
C VAL A 9 5.72 9.17 -12.43
N LYS A 10 5.69 9.55 -11.14
CA LYS A 10 6.28 8.73 -10.08
C LYS A 10 5.60 7.37 -9.92
N PHE A 11 4.29 7.28 -10.21
CA PHE A 11 3.55 6.02 -10.18
C PHE A 11 4.16 4.96 -11.12
N VAL A 12 4.71 5.38 -12.27
CA VAL A 12 5.39 4.48 -13.23
C VAL A 12 6.86 4.31 -12.90
N ASN A 13 7.54 5.37 -12.46
CA ASN A 13 8.94 5.34 -12.06
C ASN A 13 9.21 6.37 -10.96
N ASN A 14 9.50 5.89 -9.75
CA ASN A 14 9.75 6.73 -8.58
C ASN A 14 10.92 7.72 -8.74
N ASN A 15 11.88 7.41 -9.62
CA ASN A 15 13.06 8.23 -9.91
C ASN A 15 12.85 9.16 -11.11
N ALA A 16 11.67 9.15 -11.73
CA ALA A 16 11.41 10.00 -12.88
C ALA A 16 11.18 11.45 -12.47
N GLU A 17 11.98 12.34 -13.06
CA GLU A 17 11.79 13.77 -12.98
C GLU A 17 11.17 14.28 -14.27
N LEU A 18 10.12 15.10 -14.13
CA LEU A 18 9.51 15.76 -15.29
C LEU A 18 10.48 16.84 -15.80
N PRO A 19 10.72 16.92 -17.13
CA PRO A 19 11.56 17.94 -17.69
C PRO A 19 11.03 19.35 -17.38
N SER A 20 11.94 20.31 -17.23
CA SER A 20 11.58 21.73 -17.14
C SER A 20 10.85 22.15 -18.42
N ARG A 21 9.79 22.92 -18.22
CA ARG A 21 8.79 23.25 -19.24
C ARG A 21 9.42 23.89 -20.48
N GLU A 22 9.62 23.11 -21.53
CA GLU A 22 9.83 23.63 -22.88
C GLU A 22 8.74 23.09 -23.81
N VAL A 23 8.08 24.05 -24.46
CA VAL A 23 7.05 23.91 -25.51
C VAL A 23 5.61 23.63 -25.03
N CYS A 24 4.75 24.59 -25.38
CA CYS A 24 3.30 24.48 -25.31
C CYS A 24 2.84 23.59 -26.48
N LEU A 25 2.61 22.31 -26.22
CA LEU A 25 2.05 21.39 -27.22
C LEU A 25 0.52 21.47 -27.20
N SER A 26 -0.07 22.25 -28.10
CA SER A 26 -1.52 22.25 -28.31
C SER A 26 -1.99 20.85 -28.74
N ILE A 27 -3.11 20.39 -28.19
CA ILE A 27 -3.87 19.23 -28.72
C ILE A 27 -4.92 19.87 -29.63
N SER A 28 -4.98 19.52 -30.92
CA SER A 28 -6.10 19.94 -31.76
C SER A 28 -7.35 19.22 -31.25
N CYS A 29 -8.31 19.98 -30.74
CA CYS A 29 -9.62 19.44 -30.38
C CYS A 29 -10.42 19.24 -31.66
N ASP A 30 -10.19 18.13 -32.35
CA ASP A 30 -11.11 17.65 -33.39
C ASP A 30 -12.29 16.94 -32.72
N ASN A 31 -13.50 17.06 -33.30
CA ASN A 31 -14.76 16.48 -32.77
C ASN A 31 -14.82 14.93 -32.79
N ASN A 32 -13.68 14.25 -32.96
CA ASN A 32 -13.61 12.79 -32.98
C ASN A 32 -12.76 12.30 -31.79
N ASP A 33 -13.44 11.77 -30.78
CA ASP A 33 -12.83 11.29 -29.53
C ASP A 33 -11.70 10.27 -29.77
N SER A 34 -11.80 9.44 -30.81
CA SER A 34 -10.76 8.45 -31.16
C SER A 34 -9.45 9.12 -31.60
N HIS A 35 -9.55 10.22 -32.36
CA HIS A 35 -8.37 10.97 -32.80
C HIS A 35 -7.69 11.66 -31.62
N VAL A 36 -8.48 12.28 -30.74
CA VAL A 36 -7.99 12.92 -29.52
C VAL A 36 -7.27 11.91 -28.62
N LEU A 37 -7.86 10.73 -28.39
CA LEU A 37 -7.23 9.66 -27.59
C LEU A 37 -5.93 9.14 -28.22
N ASN A 38 -5.87 9.01 -29.54
CA ASN A 38 -4.65 8.61 -30.24
C ASN A 38 -3.54 9.65 -30.07
N GLU A 39 -3.85 10.93 -30.22
CA GLU A 39 -2.89 12.02 -30.01
C GLU A 39 -2.42 12.11 -28.55
N ILE A 40 -3.33 11.94 -27.58
CA ILE A 40 -2.95 11.82 -26.16
C ILE A 40 -2.00 10.63 -25.96
N GLY A 41 -2.34 9.46 -26.53
CA GLY A 41 -1.51 8.25 -26.46
C GLY A 41 -0.10 8.46 -27.01
N LYS A 42 0.03 9.09 -28.19
CA LYS A 42 1.33 9.43 -28.79
C LYS A 42 2.14 10.37 -27.90
N LYS A 43 1.52 11.41 -27.36
CA LYS A 43 2.20 12.36 -26.45
C LYS A 43 2.64 11.69 -25.15
N LEU A 44 1.79 10.85 -24.56
CA LEU A 44 2.15 10.07 -23.38
C LEU A 44 3.31 9.12 -23.67
N HIS A 45 3.28 8.39 -24.79
CA HIS A 45 4.35 7.48 -25.18
C HIS A 45 5.68 8.23 -25.40
N ALA A 46 5.66 9.38 -26.08
CA ALA A 46 6.86 10.19 -26.30
C ALA A 46 7.48 10.75 -25.02
N THR A 47 6.65 11.01 -24.00
CA THR A 47 7.08 11.58 -22.71
C THR A 47 7.54 10.48 -21.75
N VAL A 48 6.69 9.47 -21.52
CA VAL A 48 6.89 8.41 -20.52
C VAL A 48 7.81 7.31 -21.07
N GLY A 49 7.79 7.04 -22.37
CA GLY A 49 8.61 6.00 -23.00
C GLY A 49 10.12 6.24 -22.89
N LYS A 50 10.53 7.50 -22.66
CA LYS A 50 11.94 7.90 -22.44
C LYS A 50 12.40 7.72 -21.00
N LEU A 51 11.49 7.48 -20.05
CA LEU A 51 11.84 7.31 -18.65
C LEU A 51 12.64 6.01 -18.45
N SER A 52 13.57 6.03 -17.49
CA SER A 52 14.31 4.83 -17.11
C SER A 52 13.33 3.72 -16.70
N LYS A 53 13.58 2.50 -17.16
CA LYS A 53 12.78 1.30 -16.81
C LYS A 53 13.51 0.41 -15.80
N THR A 54 14.52 0.96 -15.13
CA THR A 54 15.34 0.23 -14.15
C THR A 54 14.44 -0.32 -13.03
N PRO A 55 14.40 -1.64 -12.82
CA PRO A 55 13.63 -2.23 -11.74
C PRO A 55 14.20 -1.82 -10.38
N CYS A 56 13.32 -1.69 -9.39
CA CYS A 56 13.75 -1.68 -8.00
C CYS A 56 14.23 -3.09 -7.65
N VAL A 57 15.55 -3.29 -7.58
CA VAL A 57 16.15 -4.61 -7.36
C VAL A 57 15.92 -5.03 -5.92
N LEU A 58 15.37 -6.22 -5.73
CA LEU A 58 15.17 -6.83 -4.42
C LEU A 58 16.22 -7.94 -4.23
N ARG A 59 17.11 -7.76 -3.25
CA ARG A 59 18.13 -8.77 -2.90
C ARG A 59 17.70 -9.51 -1.65
N VAL A 60 16.96 -10.60 -1.82
CA VAL A 60 16.55 -11.43 -0.69
C VAL A 60 17.71 -12.28 -0.19
N LYS A 61 18.11 -12.07 1.07
CA LYS A 61 19.02 -12.95 1.81
C LYS A 61 18.20 -14.06 2.48
N GLY A 62 17.74 -15.04 1.71
CA GLY A 62 16.88 -16.10 2.24
C GLY A 62 16.56 -17.19 1.21
N LYS A 63 15.92 -18.28 1.67
CA LYS A 63 15.39 -19.31 0.77
C LYS A 63 14.15 -18.78 0.06
N LEU A 64 14.24 -18.73 -1.25
CA LEU A 64 13.13 -18.48 -2.17
C LEU A 64 12.14 -19.65 -2.15
N ILE A 65 10.86 -19.37 -2.40
CA ILE A 65 9.80 -20.40 -2.39
C ILE A 65 9.67 -20.97 -3.79
N ILE A 66 10.05 -22.24 -3.97
CA ILE A 66 10.09 -22.89 -5.30
C ILE A 66 8.71 -22.87 -5.99
N ALA A 67 7.64 -23.06 -5.21
CA ALA A 67 6.27 -23.07 -5.74
C ALA A 67 5.84 -21.69 -6.30
N ASP A 68 6.44 -20.61 -5.80
CA ASP A 68 6.08 -19.24 -6.19
C ASP A 68 6.92 -18.74 -7.38
N ILE A 69 7.63 -19.63 -8.08
CA ILE A 69 8.38 -19.29 -9.29
C ILE A 69 7.39 -19.16 -10.45
N VAL A 70 7.41 -18.02 -11.13
CA VAL A 70 6.54 -17.76 -12.29
C VAL A 70 7.34 -17.95 -13.57
N ASP A 71 6.99 -19.00 -14.31
CA ASP A 71 7.58 -19.26 -15.63
C ASP A 71 7.02 -18.30 -16.69
N ARG A 72 7.89 -17.87 -17.61
CA ARG A 72 7.50 -17.06 -18.77
C ARG A 72 6.47 -17.80 -19.61
N GLY A 73 5.38 -17.11 -19.96
CA GLY A 73 4.33 -17.64 -20.84
C GLY A 73 3.43 -18.69 -20.22
N LYS A 74 3.60 -18.96 -18.91
CA LYS A 74 2.70 -19.82 -18.15
C LYS A 74 1.90 -18.99 -17.16
N LEU A 75 0.65 -19.41 -16.96
CA LEU A 75 -0.15 -18.88 -15.87
C LEU A 75 0.29 -19.55 -14.57
N CYS A 76 0.31 -18.79 -13.49
CA CYS A 76 0.61 -19.31 -12.16
C CYS A 76 -0.51 -18.84 -11.23
N VAL A 77 -1.15 -19.75 -10.49
CA VAL A 77 -2.26 -19.40 -9.59
C VAL A 77 -1.91 -19.84 -8.17
N ALA A 78 -1.47 -18.87 -7.36
CA ALA A 78 -1.20 -19.08 -5.96
C ALA A 78 -2.51 -19.04 -5.16
N SER A 79 -2.75 -20.11 -4.40
CA SER A 79 -3.90 -20.23 -3.51
C SER A 79 -3.47 -20.28 -2.05
N CYS A 80 -4.23 -19.64 -1.17
CA CYS A 80 -4.04 -19.69 0.27
C CYS A 80 -5.36 -19.81 1.01
N ASP A 81 -5.32 -20.31 2.24
CA ASP A 81 -6.52 -20.46 3.09
C ASP A 81 -6.68 -19.28 4.08
N ASP A 82 -5.66 -18.43 4.22
CA ASP A 82 -5.66 -17.26 5.09
C ASP A 82 -5.46 -15.97 4.28
N LYS A 83 -6.40 -15.03 4.39
CA LYS A 83 -6.36 -13.71 3.73
C LYS A 83 -5.15 -12.88 4.15
N LEU A 84 -4.66 -13.09 5.36
CA LEU A 84 -3.48 -12.39 5.87
C LEU A 84 -2.20 -12.81 5.13
N CYS A 85 -2.20 -13.98 4.48
CA CYS A 85 -1.07 -14.47 3.69
C CYS A 85 -0.98 -13.84 2.30
N VAL A 86 -2.05 -13.24 1.78
CA VAL A 86 -2.08 -12.71 0.40
C VAL A 86 -0.93 -11.74 0.14
N LEU A 87 -0.71 -10.78 1.04
CA LEU A 87 0.40 -9.82 0.92
C LEU A 87 1.77 -10.49 0.95
N ASN A 88 1.91 -11.52 1.79
CA ASN A 88 3.13 -12.29 1.90
C ASN A 88 3.43 -13.07 0.61
N ILE A 89 2.39 -13.60 -0.04
CA ILE A 89 2.48 -14.30 -1.31
C ILE A 89 2.87 -13.33 -2.43
N ILE A 90 2.28 -12.13 -2.48
CA ILE A 90 2.70 -11.08 -3.43
C ILE A 90 4.20 -10.81 -3.26
N MET A 91 4.67 -10.58 -2.03
CA MET A 91 6.09 -10.35 -1.78
C MET A 91 6.96 -11.56 -2.15
N SER A 92 6.48 -12.79 -1.95
CA SER A 92 7.16 -14.03 -2.35
C SER A 92 7.36 -14.13 -3.87
N LEU A 93 6.29 -13.89 -4.64
CA LEU A 93 6.32 -13.89 -6.11
C LEU A 93 7.34 -12.87 -6.65
N TYR A 94 7.35 -11.66 -6.09
CA TYR A 94 8.26 -10.59 -6.48
C TYR A 94 9.70 -10.83 -6.02
N ALA A 95 9.88 -11.40 -4.83
CA ALA A 95 11.18 -11.85 -4.32
C ALA A 95 11.83 -12.90 -5.23
N ASN A 96 11.06 -13.90 -5.67
CA ASN A 96 11.53 -14.89 -6.63
C ASN A 96 11.91 -14.28 -7.97
N HIS A 97 11.20 -13.22 -8.38
CA HIS A 97 11.46 -12.48 -9.61
C HIS A 97 12.63 -11.49 -9.49
N GLY A 98 13.14 -11.24 -8.28
CA GLY A 98 14.30 -10.38 -8.00
C GLY A 98 14.01 -8.88 -8.02
N SER A 99 12.76 -8.47 -7.92
CA SER A 99 12.36 -7.05 -7.94
C SER A 99 11.27 -6.75 -6.92
N PHE A 100 11.24 -5.54 -6.37
CA PHE A 100 10.09 -5.07 -5.59
C PHE A 100 8.87 -4.81 -6.48
N PRO A 101 7.64 -5.02 -5.96
CA PRO A 101 6.43 -4.68 -6.69
C PRO A 101 6.31 -3.17 -6.89
N GLU A 102 6.10 -2.75 -8.13
CA GLU A 102 5.73 -1.37 -8.44
C GLU A 102 4.20 -1.24 -8.54
N PRO A 103 3.62 -0.06 -8.23
CA PRO A 103 2.16 0.14 -8.23
C PRO A 103 1.45 -0.28 -9.51
N TRP A 104 2.10 -0.07 -10.66
CA TRP A 104 1.54 -0.37 -11.97
C TRP A 104 1.57 -1.87 -12.32
N GLN A 105 2.24 -2.69 -11.49
CA GLN A 105 2.42 -4.13 -11.67
C GLN A 105 1.52 -4.98 -10.76
N VAL A 106 0.77 -4.38 -9.83
CA VAL A 106 -0.12 -5.12 -8.92
C VAL A 106 -1.53 -4.56 -9.03
N LEU A 107 -2.50 -5.44 -9.33
CA LEU A 107 -3.93 -5.13 -9.25
C LEU A 107 -4.52 -5.82 -8.02
N ILE A 108 -4.93 -5.02 -7.04
CA ILE A 108 -5.61 -5.50 -5.85
C ILE A 108 -7.12 -5.36 -6.08
N CYS A 109 -7.79 -6.47 -6.33
CA CYS A 109 -9.23 -6.50 -6.55
C CYS A 109 -9.98 -6.13 -5.26
N LYS A 110 -11.02 -5.31 -5.44
CA LYS A 110 -11.97 -4.83 -4.43
C LYS A 110 -13.38 -5.16 -4.95
N LYS A 111 -14.38 -5.13 -4.07
CA LYS A 111 -15.79 -5.31 -4.47
C LYS A 111 -16.24 -4.25 -5.48
N SER A 112 -15.61 -3.08 -5.48
CA SER A 112 -15.89 -1.97 -6.39
C SER A 112 -15.01 -1.98 -7.64
N THR A 113 -14.19 -3.00 -7.87
CA THR A 113 -13.29 -3.04 -9.03
C THR A 113 -14.11 -3.18 -10.31
N MET A 114 -13.83 -2.33 -11.29
CA MET A 114 -14.57 -2.29 -12.55
C MET A 114 -13.93 -3.14 -13.65
N ILE A 115 -14.70 -3.46 -14.68
CA ILE A 115 -14.24 -4.26 -15.83
C ILE A 115 -13.11 -3.55 -16.60
N GLU A 116 -13.13 -2.22 -16.65
CA GLU A 116 -12.11 -1.40 -17.29
C GLU A 116 -10.74 -1.59 -16.62
N GLU A 117 -10.71 -1.69 -15.28
CA GLU A 117 -9.47 -1.85 -14.51
C GLU A 117 -8.78 -3.18 -14.84
N HIS A 118 -9.54 -4.28 -14.85
CA HIS A 118 -9.04 -5.60 -15.23
C HIS A 118 -8.55 -5.61 -16.68
N ASN A 119 -9.34 -5.05 -17.61
CA ASN A 119 -9.00 -5.03 -19.02
C ASN A 119 -7.74 -4.21 -19.30
N ILE A 120 -7.59 -3.05 -18.66
CA ILE A 120 -6.38 -2.23 -18.76
C ILE A 120 -5.18 -2.98 -18.20
N PHE A 121 -5.34 -3.64 -17.04
CA PHE A 121 -4.25 -4.37 -16.39
C PHE A 121 -3.81 -5.61 -17.16
N ILE A 122 -4.74 -6.43 -17.65
CA ILE A 122 -4.45 -7.59 -18.51
C ILE A 122 -3.71 -7.14 -19.76
N LYS A 123 -4.22 -6.13 -20.47
CA LYS A 123 -3.54 -5.58 -21.65
C LYS A 123 -2.13 -5.11 -21.30
N ARG A 124 -1.96 -4.41 -20.17
CA ARG A 124 -0.65 -3.94 -19.70
C ARG A 124 0.33 -5.10 -19.51
N CYS A 125 -0.11 -6.19 -18.87
CA CYS A 125 0.70 -7.39 -18.67
C CYS A 125 1.13 -8.03 -20.00
N PHE A 126 0.17 -8.37 -20.87
CA PHE A 126 0.47 -9.09 -22.11
C PHE A 126 1.17 -8.23 -23.18
N PHE A 127 1.03 -6.91 -23.14
CA PHE A 127 1.78 -5.99 -24.02
C PHE A 127 3.11 -5.53 -23.43
N ALA A 128 3.45 -5.92 -22.20
CA ALA A 128 4.65 -5.47 -21.50
C ALA A 128 5.93 -5.72 -22.31
N ALA A 129 6.08 -6.93 -22.85
CA ALA A 129 7.25 -7.32 -23.62
C ALA A 129 7.49 -6.43 -24.85
N LYS A 130 6.44 -6.17 -25.63
CA LYS A 130 6.49 -5.29 -26.80
C LYS A 130 6.84 -3.83 -26.46
N ASN A 131 6.59 -3.42 -25.22
CA ASN A 131 6.81 -2.05 -24.75
C ASN A 131 8.09 -1.89 -23.90
N GLY A 132 8.99 -2.87 -23.92
CA GLY A 132 10.27 -2.81 -23.22
C GLY A 132 10.18 -3.12 -21.72
N TYR A 133 9.14 -3.85 -21.31
CA TYR A 133 8.91 -4.34 -19.94
C TYR A 133 8.88 -5.89 -19.91
N LYS A 134 9.63 -6.55 -20.80
CA LYS A 134 9.60 -8.01 -21.00
C LYS A 134 9.98 -8.86 -19.78
N GLU A 135 10.75 -8.30 -18.85
CA GLU A 135 11.19 -8.99 -17.62
C GLU A 135 10.37 -8.54 -16.40
N LYS A 136 9.16 -8.01 -16.59
CA LYS A 136 8.34 -7.47 -15.50
C LYS A 136 7.20 -8.44 -15.18
N LEU A 137 7.06 -8.74 -13.90
CA LEU A 137 5.96 -9.51 -13.32
C LEU A 137 4.71 -8.63 -13.17
N PHE A 138 3.52 -9.19 -13.39
CA PHE A 138 2.25 -8.51 -13.14
C PHE A 138 1.32 -9.41 -12.32
N CYS A 139 0.89 -8.96 -11.16
CA CYS A 139 0.11 -9.76 -10.22
C CYS A 139 -1.33 -9.24 -10.12
N ILE A 140 -2.31 -10.15 -10.15
CA ILE A 140 -3.71 -9.84 -9.79
C ILE A 140 -4.03 -10.61 -8.51
N THR A 141 -4.61 -9.93 -7.53
CA THR A 141 -4.87 -10.51 -6.20
C THR A 141 -6.28 -10.20 -5.71
N ASN A 142 -6.76 -10.96 -4.73
CA ASN A 142 -8.11 -10.86 -4.13
C ASN A 142 -9.22 -11.13 -5.14
N LEU A 143 -8.98 -12.06 -6.06
CA LEU A 143 -9.91 -12.41 -7.13
C LEU A 143 -11.25 -12.93 -6.58
N GLU A 144 -11.26 -13.47 -5.36
CA GLU A 144 -12.46 -13.87 -4.63
C GLU A 144 -13.42 -12.72 -4.31
N LEU A 145 -12.94 -11.46 -4.29
CA LEU A 145 -13.75 -10.29 -3.98
C LEU A 145 -14.52 -9.75 -5.19
N LEU A 146 -14.20 -10.24 -6.39
CA LEU A 146 -14.87 -9.84 -7.63
C LEU A 146 -16.25 -10.46 -7.73
N GLU A 147 -17.19 -9.71 -8.29
CA GLU A 147 -18.48 -10.27 -8.70
C GLU A 147 -18.29 -11.37 -9.75
N PHE A 148 -19.20 -12.34 -9.76
CA PHE A 148 -19.07 -13.54 -10.59
C PHE A 148 -18.94 -13.24 -12.09
N GLU A 149 -19.69 -12.25 -12.60
CA GLU A 149 -19.60 -11.81 -13.99
C GLU A 149 -18.20 -11.28 -14.35
N LEU A 150 -17.59 -10.49 -13.45
CA LEU A 150 -16.23 -10.01 -13.63
C LEU A 150 -15.19 -11.13 -13.56
N GLN A 151 -15.44 -12.17 -12.75
CA GLN A 151 -14.57 -13.36 -12.72
C GLN A 151 -14.61 -14.11 -14.06
N LEU A 152 -15.79 -14.25 -14.68
CA LEU A 152 -15.94 -14.87 -16.00
C LEU A 152 -15.18 -14.06 -17.07
N ASP A 153 -15.42 -12.75 -17.11
CA ASP A 153 -14.77 -11.84 -18.08
C ASP A 153 -13.24 -11.87 -17.94
N LEU A 154 -12.74 -11.93 -16.70
CA LEU A 154 -11.31 -12.04 -16.43
C LEU A 154 -10.74 -13.35 -17.01
N VAL A 155 -11.41 -14.48 -16.76
CA VAL A 155 -10.99 -15.80 -17.26
C VAL A 155 -10.95 -15.81 -18.79
N GLU A 156 -12.01 -15.33 -19.43
CA GLU A 156 -12.10 -15.25 -20.89
C GLU A 156 -11.01 -14.34 -21.48
N SER A 157 -10.80 -13.17 -20.87
CA SER A 157 -9.77 -12.22 -21.29
C SER A 157 -8.37 -12.81 -21.18
N ILE A 158 -8.04 -13.47 -20.07
CA ILE A 158 -6.74 -14.13 -19.90
C ILE A 158 -6.56 -15.24 -20.94
N ARG A 159 -7.57 -16.10 -21.16
CA ARG A 159 -7.50 -17.17 -22.18
C ARG A 159 -7.28 -16.62 -23.58
N SER A 160 -8.06 -15.61 -23.99
CA SER A 160 -7.93 -14.96 -25.29
C SER A 160 -6.55 -14.34 -25.52
N MET A 161 -5.94 -13.77 -24.47
CA MET A 161 -4.61 -13.18 -24.57
C MET A 161 -3.51 -14.25 -24.58
N ARG A 162 -3.65 -15.35 -23.83
CA ARG A 162 -2.71 -16.49 -23.83
C ARG A 162 -2.57 -17.15 -25.21
N GLU A 163 -3.63 -17.19 -26.00
CA GLU A 163 -3.58 -17.70 -27.38
C GLU A 163 -2.70 -16.85 -28.31
N LYS A 164 -2.61 -15.54 -28.04
CA LYS A 164 -1.95 -14.55 -28.91
C LYS A 164 -0.55 -14.20 -28.43
N TYR A 165 -0.25 -14.38 -27.15
CA TYR A 165 0.96 -13.90 -26.49
C TYR A 165 1.51 -14.98 -25.55
N ASN A 166 2.80 -15.29 -25.71
CA ASN A 166 3.54 -16.23 -24.86
C ASN A 166 4.64 -15.54 -24.03
N ASP A 167 4.80 -14.22 -24.17
CA ASP A 167 5.85 -13.46 -23.50
C ASP A 167 5.26 -12.59 -22.38
N TYR A 168 4.88 -13.25 -21.28
CA TYR A 168 4.27 -12.61 -20.11
C TYR A 168 4.65 -13.35 -18.80
N PHE A 169 4.50 -12.66 -17.67
CA PHE A 169 4.61 -13.22 -16.33
C PHE A 169 3.40 -12.79 -15.52
N LEU A 170 2.44 -13.69 -15.33
CA LEU A 170 1.13 -13.38 -14.72
C LEU A 170 0.80 -14.39 -13.61
N PRO A 171 1.15 -14.08 -12.35
CA PRO A 171 0.58 -14.74 -11.20
C PRO A 171 -0.80 -14.17 -10.84
N LEU A 172 -1.69 -15.08 -10.47
CA LEU A 172 -2.97 -14.79 -9.83
C LEU A 172 -2.89 -15.26 -8.37
N VAL A 173 -3.40 -14.45 -7.44
CA VAL A 173 -3.45 -14.79 -6.01
C VAL A 173 -4.90 -14.82 -5.55
N CYS A 174 -5.35 -15.97 -5.07
CA CYS A 174 -6.72 -16.19 -4.60
C CYS A 174 -6.72 -16.72 -3.17
N CYS A 175 -7.59 -16.18 -2.31
CA CYS A 175 -7.84 -16.77 -1.01
C CYS A 175 -9.07 -17.70 -1.06
N ARG A 176 -8.93 -18.93 -0.57
CA ARG A 176 -10.01 -19.89 -0.41
C ARG A 176 -10.80 -19.53 0.84
N GLU A 177 -12.00 -18.97 0.69
CA GLU A 177 -12.95 -18.93 1.80
C GLU A 177 -13.67 -20.27 1.93
N SER A 178 -13.75 -20.77 3.16
CA SER A 178 -14.05 -22.16 3.53
C SER A 178 -15.49 -22.64 3.28
N SER A 179 -16.19 -22.15 2.26
CA SER A 179 -17.56 -22.60 1.97
C SER A 179 -18.01 -22.57 0.51
N PHE A 180 -17.21 -22.06 -0.44
CA PHE A 180 -17.65 -21.95 -1.84
C PHE A 180 -16.62 -22.42 -2.86
N HIS A 181 -17.11 -22.98 -3.97
CA HIS A 181 -16.30 -23.25 -5.17
C HIS A 181 -15.77 -21.93 -5.71
N HIS A 182 -14.45 -21.84 -5.86
CA HIS A 182 -13.82 -20.62 -6.34
C HIS A 182 -13.64 -20.73 -7.85
N HIS A 183 -14.51 -20.04 -8.61
CA HIS A 183 -14.57 -20.16 -10.07
C HIS A 183 -13.20 -20.04 -10.74
N ILE A 184 -12.40 -19.04 -10.37
CA ILE A 184 -11.02 -18.86 -10.89
C ILE A 184 -10.14 -20.10 -10.64
N LEU A 185 -10.15 -20.65 -9.42
CA LEU A 185 -9.34 -21.82 -9.08
C LEU A 185 -9.78 -23.06 -9.85
N ASP A 186 -11.09 -23.23 -10.07
CA ASP A 186 -11.62 -24.34 -10.86
C ASP A 186 -11.23 -24.21 -12.34
N GLN A 187 -11.39 -23.01 -12.91
CA GLN A 187 -11.09 -22.70 -14.31
C GLN A 187 -9.60 -22.82 -14.66
N PHE A 188 -8.72 -22.60 -13.68
CA PHE A 188 -7.27 -22.67 -13.85
C PHE A 188 -6.61 -23.77 -13.00
N SER A 189 -7.36 -24.82 -12.63
CA SER A 189 -6.93 -25.87 -11.71
C SER A 189 -5.57 -26.52 -12.03
N GLN A 190 -5.17 -26.59 -13.30
CA GLN A 190 -3.87 -27.12 -13.73
C GLN A 190 -2.69 -26.20 -13.39
N ASP A 191 -2.96 -24.90 -13.26
CA ASP A 191 -1.98 -23.84 -12.99
C ASP A 191 -1.96 -23.46 -11.48
N VAL A 192 -2.75 -24.16 -10.64
CA VAL A 192 -2.93 -23.83 -9.20
C VAL A 192 -1.91 -24.55 -8.31
N HIS A 193 -1.28 -23.80 -7.41
CA HIS A 193 -0.52 -24.32 -6.28
C HIS A 193 -0.93 -23.65 -4.97
N SER A 194 -0.66 -24.29 -3.84
CA SER A 194 -0.92 -23.72 -2.51
C SER A 194 0.37 -23.21 -1.87
N THR A 195 0.33 -22.01 -1.29
CA THR A 195 1.49 -21.34 -0.71
C THR A 195 1.06 -20.39 0.40
N ASN A 196 1.94 -20.16 1.38
CA ASN A 196 1.79 -19.13 2.40
C ASN A 196 2.75 -17.95 2.18
N GLY A 197 3.56 -17.99 1.12
CA GLY A 197 4.60 -17.01 0.81
C GLY A 197 5.87 -17.18 1.66
N LEU A 198 6.55 -16.06 1.92
CA LEU A 198 7.84 -16.03 2.62
C LEU A 198 7.67 -16.29 4.13
N ASN A 199 8.73 -16.72 4.81
CA ASN A 199 8.70 -16.78 6.27
C ASN A 199 8.81 -15.37 6.88
N ALA A 200 8.40 -15.23 8.15
CA ALA A 200 8.38 -13.95 8.86
C ALA A 200 9.77 -13.29 9.02
N GLU A 201 10.84 -14.08 9.07
CA GLU A 201 12.22 -13.56 9.19
C GLU A 201 12.70 -12.93 7.88
N THR A 202 12.41 -13.59 6.75
CA THR A 202 12.66 -13.04 5.42
C THR A 202 11.86 -11.76 5.20
N MET A 203 10.58 -11.74 5.57
CA MET A 203 9.73 -10.54 5.47
C MET A 203 10.27 -9.38 6.30
N LYS A 204 10.69 -9.61 7.55
CA LYS A 204 11.35 -8.59 8.38
C LYS A 204 12.60 -8.03 7.73
N THR A 205 13.40 -8.89 7.10
CA THR A 205 14.62 -8.46 6.40
C THR A 205 14.29 -7.57 5.22
N ILE A 206 13.30 -7.95 4.42
CA ILE A 206 12.85 -7.18 3.26
C ILE A 206 12.34 -5.78 3.67
N TYR A 207 11.48 -5.70 4.68
CA TYR A 207 10.91 -4.43 5.12
C TYR A 207 11.95 -3.51 5.81
N ARG A 208 12.95 -4.08 6.50
CA ARG A 208 14.09 -3.32 7.00
C ARG A 208 14.94 -2.74 5.88
N ASP A 209 15.18 -3.51 4.82
CA ASP A 209 15.95 -3.04 3.65
C ASP A 209 15.21 -1.93 2.89
N LEU A 210 13.87 -1.97 2.85
CA LEU A 210 13.04 -0.95 2.22
C LEU A 210 12.95 0.35 3.03
N TYR A 211 12.79 0.26 4.35
CA TYR A 211 12.48 1.41 5.19
C TYR A 211 13.29 1.43 6.49
N ASN A 212 14.31 2.28 6.52
CA ASN A 212 14.94 2.71 7.78
C ASN A 212 14.16 3.84 8.49
N ASN A 213 13.18 4.45 7.81
CA ASN A 213 12.50 5.68 8.26
C ASN A 213 11.03 5.48 8.65
N VAL A 214 10.54 4.23 8.71
CA VAL A 214 9.16 3.92 9.13
C VAL A 214 9.21 3.19 10.46
N VAL A 215 8.62 3.81 11.48
CA VAL A 215 8.57 3.26 12.84
C VAL A 215 7.11 2.99 13.21
N CYS A 216 6.83 1.75 13.59
CA CYS A 216 5.56 1.38 14.18
C CYS A 216 5.63 1.64 15.69
N VAL A 217 4.75 2.51 16.18
CA VAL A 217 4.69 2.90 17.59
C VAL A 217 3.46 2.26 18.23
N SER A 218 3.66 1.62 19.38
CA SER A 218 2.60 1.04 20.21
C SER A 218 2.77 1.45 21.67
N SER A 219 1.70 1.43 22.46
CA SER A 219 1.73 1.84 23.87
C SER A 219 0.93 0.91 24.79
N ASP A 220 1.22 0.92 26.09
CA ASP A 220 0.50 0.09 27.08
C ASP A 220 -0.91 0.59 27.42
N LEU A 221 -1.14 1.90 27.34
CA LEU A 221 -2.41 2.54 27.75
C LEU A 221 -3.24 2.97 26.54
N SER A 222 -4.41 2.33 26.36
CA SER A 222 -5.49 2.89 25.55
C SER A 222 -6.36 3.76 26.44
N ARG A 223 -6.56 5.03 26.06
CA ARG A 223 -7.60 6.00 26.52
C ARG A 223 -7.08 7.45 26.66
N GLN A 224 -6.71 8.07 25.54
CA GLN A 224 -6.62 9.55 25.43
C GLN A 224 -7.56 10.10 24.34
N GLY A 225 -8.73 9.46 24.15
CA GLY A 225 -9.84 10.06 23.38
C GLY A 225 -9.95 9.70 21.89
N LYS A 226 -9.23 8.68 21.37
CA LYS A 226 -9.32 8.27 19.95
C LYS A 226 -9.93 6.87 19.71
N THR A 227 -10.28 6.13 20.77
CA THR A 227 -10.49 4.67 20.70
C THR A 227 -11.88 4.24 20.23
N GLU A 228 -12.94 5.03 20.44
CA GLU A 228 -14.31 4.64 20.04
C GLU A 228 -14.52 4.76 18.52
N TRP A 229 -13.90 5.77 17.89
CA TRP A 229 -13.98 6.00 16.44
C TRP A 229 -13.15 5.01 15.63
N ILE A 230 -11.93 4.67 16.10
CA ILE A 230 -11.07 3.65 15.47
C ILE A 230 -11.73 2.26 15.54
N LYS A 231 -12.42 1.95 16.64
CA LYS A 231 -13.15 0.68 16.79
C LYS A 231 -14.22 0.45 15.72
N GLN A 232 -14.87 1.51 15.24
CA GLN A 232 -15.86 1.43 14.16
C GLN A 232 -15.22 1.52 12.76
N ALA A 233 -14.02 2.11 12.64
CA ALA A 233 -13.30 2.22 11.37
C ALA A 233 -12.44 0.99 11.02
N THR A 234 -12.04 0.17 12.00
CA THR A 234 -11.24 -1.06 11.80
C THR A 234 -12.08 -2.35 11.85
N ASP A 235 -13.28 -2.35 11.27
CA ASP A 235 -14.11 -3.56 11.20
C ASP A 235 -13.55 -4.61 10.20
N ASN A 236 -12.55 -4.24 9.39
CA ASN A 236 -11.87 -5.16 8.47
C ASN A 236 -10.33 -5.03 8.51
N PRO A 237 -9.63 -5.84 9.34
CA PRO A 237 -8.17 -5.86 9.39
C PRO A 237 -7.50 -6.18 8.04
N ASN A 238 -8.15 -6.93 7.15
CA ASN A 238 -7.61 -7.25 5.83
C ASN A 238 -7.52 -6.00 4.94
N GLU A 239 -8.54 -5.14 4.95
CA GLU A 239 -8.51 -3.88 4.20
C GLU A 239 -7.43 -2.94 4.75
N SER A 240 -7.27 -2.88 6.07
CA SER A 240 -6.21 -2.10 6.71
C SER A 240 -4.82 -2.60 6.32
N ASN A 241 -4.62 -3.93 6.28
CA ASN A 241 -3.37 -4.52 5.79
C ASN A 241 -3.11 -4.20 4.31
N MET A 242 -4.14 -4.30 3.47
CA MET A 242 -4.03 -3.98 2.03
C MET A 242 -3.65 -2.51 1.83
N PHE A 243 -4.32 -1.60 2.54
CA PHE A 243 -3.99 -0.18 2.49
C PHE A 243 -2.55 0.09 2.95
N LEU A 244 -2.14 -0.50 4.07
CA LEU A 244 -0.76 -0.38 4.55
C LEU A 244 0.25 -0.97 3.56
N PHE A 245 -0.09 -2.04 2.86
CA PHE A 245 0.74 -2.61 1.80
C PHE A 245 0.83 -1.71 0.57
N GLU A 246 -0.28 -1.14 0.09
CA GLU A 246 -0.27 -0.17 -1.01
C GLU A 246 0.64 1.02 -0.63
N LEU A 247 0.45 1.56 0.56
CA LEU A 247 1.20 2.70 1.06
C LEU A 247 2.69 2.39 1.28
N LEU A 248 3.01 1.28 1.94
CA LEU A 248 4.37 0.94 2.37
C LEU A 248 5.13 0.08 1.37
N SER A 249 4.51 -0.78 0.57
CA SER A 249 5.24 -1.62 -0.38
C SER A 249 5.25 -1.04 -1.79
N LEU A 250 4.10 -0.52 -2.24
CA LEU A 250 3.99 0.07 -3.58
C LEU A 250 4.41 1.55 -3.55
N GLY A 251 4.29 2.21 -2.40
CA GLY A 251 4.57 3.64 -2.26
C GLY A 251 3.44 4.52 -2.79
N PHE A 252 2.27 3.94 -3.10
CA PHE A 252 1.12 4.64 -3.67
C PHE A 252 -0.19 4.05 -3.16
N VAL A 253 -1.17 4.92 -2.95
CA VAL A 253 -2.56 4.53 -2.74
C VAL A 253 -3.41 5.28 -3.76
N SER A 254 -4.31 4.56 -4.43
CA SER A 254 -5.23 5.15 -5.41
C SER A 254 -6.68 4.84 -5.06
N SER A 255 -7.54 5.84 -5.28
CA SER A 255 -8.99 5.72 -5.40
C SER A 255 -9.41 6.04 -6.84
N ASN A 256 -10.71 5.95 -7.14
CA ASN A 256 -11.24 6.26 -8.47
C ASN A 256 -10.93 7.71 -8.92
N VAL A 257 -10.69 8.62 -7.98
CA VAL A 257 -10.50 10.06 -8.24
C VAL A 257 -9.13 10.56 -7.85
N ASP A 258 -8.48 9.95 -6.86
CA ASP A 258 -7.25 10.47 -6.26
C ASP A 258 -6.12 9.45 -6.26
N VAL A 259 -4.89 9.93 -6.44
CA VAL A 259 -3.68 9.14 -6.28
C VAL A 259 -2.75 9.87 -5.33
N VAL A 260 -2.29 9.16 -4.30
CA VAL A 260 -1.38 9.68 -3.27
C VAL A 260 -0.09 8.87 -3.31
N SER A 261 1.06 9.55 -3.31
CA SER A 261 2.38 8.93 -3.22
C SER A 261 2.92 9.02 -1.80
N PHE A 262 3.65 7.99 -1.36
CA PHE A 262 4.32 7.94 -0.07
C PHE A 262 5.31 9.11 0.09
N PRO A 263 5.33 9.79 1.25
CA PRO A 263 6.22 10.91 1.49
C PRO A 263 7.68 10.46 1.65
N GLN A 264 8.64 11.35 1.38
CA GLN A 264 10.07 11.08 1.64
C GLN A 264 10.48 11.34 3.10
N ASN A 265 9.56 11.82 3.94
CA ASN A 265 9.81 12.11 5.35
C ASN A 265 9.62 10.85 6.21
N PRO A 266 10.20 10.82 7.43
CA PRO A 266 9.91 9.76 8.39
C PRO A 266 8.40 9.63 8.66
N VAL A 267 7.92 8.38 8.70
CA VAL A 267 6.51 8.07 8.95
C VAL A 267 6.39 7.27 10.24
N PHE A 268 5.57 7.77 11.16
CA PHE A 268 5.23 7.08 12.40
C PHE A 268 3.82 6.50 12.26
N ILE A 269 3.70 5.19 12.41
CA ILE A 269 2.41 4.49 12.39
C ILE A 269 2.05 4.16 13.84
N GLU A 270 1.09 4.90 14.40
CA GLU A 270 0.55 4.62 15.72
C GLU A 270 -0.53 3.53 15.60
N VAL A 271 -0.32 2.39 16.26
CA VAL A 271 -1.34 1.34 16.38
C VAL A 271 -1.91 1.39 17.78
N SER A 272 -3.22 1.67 17.89
CA SER A 272 -3.90 1.70 19.19
C SER A 272 -3.78 0.36 19.91
N SER A 273 -3.48 0.42 21.21
CA SER A 273 -3.48 -0.77 22.05
C SER A 273 -4.91 -1.28 22.28
N THR A 274 -5.08 -2.58 22.08
CA THR A 274 -6.33 -3.28 22.35
C THR A 274 -6.06 -4.43 23.32
N PHE A 275 -7.10 -4.95 23.98
CA PHE A 275 -6.96 -6.09 24.88
C PHE A 275 -6.23 -7.24 24.18
N GLN A 276 -5.14 -7.75 24.78
CA GLN A 276 -4.25 -8.77 24.22
C GLN A 276 -3.60 -8.40 22.87
N GLN A 277 -3.46 -7.10 22.56
CA GLN A 277 -2.89 -6.60 21.30
C GLN A 277 -3.59 -7.15 20.04
N LYS A 278 -4.89 -7.48 20.12
CA LYS A 278 -5.65 -8.06 19.00
C LYS A 278 -5.51 -7.27 17.70
N LEU A 279 -5.61 -5.94 17.75
CA LEU A 279 -5.47 -5.08 16.58
C LEU A 279 -4.06 -5.19 15.95
N LEU A 280 -3.01 -5.08 16.76
CA LEU A 280 -1.63 -5.23 16.31
C LEU A 280 -1.38 -6.61 15.67
N ASN A 281 -1.91 -7.66 16.29
CA ASN A 281 -1.79 -9.03 15.79
C ASN A 281 -2.61 -9.26 14.51
N SER A 282 -3.68 -8.50 14.30
CA SER A 282 -4.48 -8.53 13.08
C SER A 282 -3.85 -7.75 11.91
N LEU A 283 -2.73 -7.06 12.15
CA LEU A 283 -1.99 -6.29 11.15
C LEU A 283 -0.56 -6.84 10.94
N PRO A 284 -0.38 -7.99 10.26
CA PRO A 284 0.94 -8.63 10.11
C PRO A 284 2.04 -7.71 9.57
N ILE A 285 1.70 -6.77 8.69
CA ILE A 285 2.65 -5.81 8.11
C ILE A 285 3.35 -4.96 9.19
N THR A 286 2.64 -4.60 10.27
CA THR A 286 3.21 -3.87 11.41
C THR A 286 4.21 -4.72 12.19
N GLY A 287 4.09 -6.05 12.10
CA GLY A 287 5.03 -7.02 12.65
C GLY A 287 6.40 -7.02 11.98
N TYR A 288 6.50 -6.48 10.76
CA TYR A 288 7.73 -6.44 9.97
C TYR A 288 8.49 -5.12 10.08
N LEU A 289 7.84 -4.07 10.56
CA LEU A 289 8.43 -2.75 10.75
C LEU A 289 9.29 -2.68 12.03
N ILE A 290 10.14 -1.65 12.13
CA ILE A 290 10.82 -1.31 13.38
C ILE A 290 9.74 -0.96 14.40
N LYS A 291 9.72 -1.69 15.52
CA LYS A 291 8.77 -1.46 16.61
C LYS A 291 9.43 -0.67 17.71
N GLU A 292 8.81 0.46 18.03
CA GLU A 292 9.04 1.12 19.31
C GLU A 292 7.81 0.97 20.19
N HIS A 293 8.05 0.48 21.40
CA HIS A 293 7.04 0.33 22.41
C HIS A 293 7.25 1.41 23.46
N LEU A 294 6.28 2.31 23.57
CA LEU A 294 6.31 3.41 24.52
C LEU A 294 5.58 2.99 25.78
N SER A 295 6.32 2.86 26.88
CA SER A 295 5.76 2.78 28.22
C SER A 295 5.35 4.19 28.67
N TRP A 296 4.14 4.33 29.22
CA TRP A 296 3.74 5.59 29.84
C TRP A 296 4.55 5.80 31.11
N ASP A 297 5.14 6.99 31.22
CA ASP A 297 5.93 7.43 32.37
C ASP A 297 5.51 8.87 32.68
N ILE A 298 4.92 9.09 33.85
CA ILE A 298 4.44 10.42 34.25
C ILE A 298 5.60 11.41 34.34
N ASP A 299 6.80 10.95 34.73
CA ASP A 299 7.99 11.77 34.90
C ASP A 299 8.56 12.24 33.54
N ARG A 300 8.08 11.65 32.43
CA ARG A 300 8.46 11.99 31.05
C ARG A 300 7.33 12.60 30.25
N LEU A 301 6.24 12.99 30.92
CA LEU A 301 5.08 13.59 30.26
C LEU A 301 5.47 14.94 29.64
N ASN A 302 5.56 14.98 28.31
CA ASN A 302 5.81 16.21 27.58
C ASN A 302 4.49 16.95 27.36
N ILE A 303 4.24 17.98 28.17
CA ILE A 303 3.04 18.81 28.09
C ILE A 303 3.18 19.88 27.00
N SER A 304 2.05 20.34 26.48
CA SER A 304 2.04 21.44 25.50
C SER A 304 2.72 22.68 26.11
N ILE A 305 3.60 23.30 25.32
CA ILE A 305 4.23 24.58 25.65
C ILE A 305 3.35 25.79 25.32
N GLU A 306 2.11 25.57 24.88
CA GLU A 306 1.17 26.63 24.59
C GLU A 306 0.47 27.07 25.87
N LEU A 307 0.67 28.33 26.26
CA LEU A 307 0.17 28.91 27.51
C LEU A 307 -1.34 28.76 27.71
N TYR A 308 -2.10 28.78 26.61
CA TYR A 308 -3.56 28.66 26.63
C TYR A 308 -4.06 27.25 26.32
N SER A 309 -3.17 26.27 26.26
CA SER A 309 -3.60 24.88 26.13
C SER A 309 -4.37 24.46 27.41
N PRO A 310 -5.41 23.61 27.28
CA PRO A 310 -6.21 23.19 28.43
C PRO A 310 -5.38 22.62 29.58
N ILE A 311 -4.30 21.90 29.27
CA ILE A 311 -3.42 21.32 30.29
C ILE A 311 -2.62 22.39 31.03
N GLN A 312 -2.09 23.40 30.33
CA GLN A 312 -1.37 24.50 30.96
C GLN A 312 -2.29 25.35 31.83
N ILE A 313 -3.54 25.57 31.41
CA ILE A 313 -4.54 26.24 32.24
C ILE A 313 -4.74 25.46 33.53
N VAL A 314 -5.05 24.16 33.44
CA VAL A 314 -5.28 23.32 34.62
C VAL A 314 -4.06 23.28 35.55
N CYS A 315 -2.85 23.09 35.02
CA CYS A 315 -1.61 23.11 35.81
C CYS A 315 -1.43 24.43 36.58
N ASN A 316 -1.65 25.57 35.93
CA ASN A 316 -1.53 26.88 36.60
C ASN A 316 -2.58 27.07 37.71
N TYR A 317 -3.80 26.57 37.53
CA TYR A 317 -4.83 26.60 38.58
C TYR A 317 -4.52 25.65 39.75
N LEU A 318 -4.01 24.45 39.47
CA LEU A 318 -3.62 23.50 40.51
C LEU A 318 -2.45 24.04 41.35
N ASP A 319 -1.46 24.66 40.72
CA ASP A 319 -0.35 25.27 41.46
C ASP A 319 -0.82 26.45 42.32
N ALA A 320 -1.71 27.29 41.79
CA ALA A 320 -2.29 28.39 42.57
C ALA A 320 -3.14 27.88 43.74
N TYR A 321 -3.77 26.71 43.60
CA TYR A 321 -4.45 26.03 44.70
C TYR A 321 -3.47 25.57 45.78
N GLU A 322 -2.37 24.91 45.39
CA GLU A 322 -1.32 24.46 46.31
C GLU A 322 -0.63 25.63 47.03
N MET A 323 -0.45 26.77 46.35
CA MET A 323 0.10 27.99 46.93
C MET A 323 -0.92 28.83 47.71
N HIS A 324 -2.18 28.37 47.79
CA HIS A 324 -3.30 29.08 48.44
C HIS A 324 -3.57 30.49 47.88
N GLU A 325 -3.36 30.70 46.57
CA GLU A 325 -3.51 32.01 45.91
C GLU A 325 -4.81 32.16 45.08
N LEU A 326 -5.60 31.10 44.90
CA LEU A 326 -6.78 31.08 44.02
C LEU A 326 -7.76 32.25 44.24
N ASP A 327 -8.05 32.58 45.50
CA ASP A 327 -9.03 33.62 45.87
C ASP A 327 -8.36 34.94 46.26
N VAL A 328 -7.02 35.01 46.13
CA VAL A 328 -6.21 36.13 46.62
C VAL A 328 -5.74 37.03 45.48
N LYS A 329 -5.50 36.46 44.29
CA LYS A 329 -5.05 37.19 43.10
C LYS A 329 -5.63 36.58 41.82
N ASP A 330 -5.83 37.41 40.81
CA ASP A 330 -6.12 36.91 39.47
C ASP A 330 -4.94 36.08 38.95
N ILE A 331 -5.23 34.88 38.44
CA ILE A 331 -4.23 33.99 37.86
C ILE A 331 -3.91 34.49 36.45
N VAL A 332 -2.81 35.22 36.32
CA VAL A 332 -2.35 35.74 35.03
C VAL A 332 -1.43 34.72 34.37
N LEU A 333 -1.86 34.14 33.25
CA LEU A 333 -1.08 33.19 32.45
C LEU A 333 0.03 33.93 31.68
N HIS A 334 1.16 34.23 32.35
CA HIS A 334 2.32 34.88 31.73
C HIS A 334 3.55 33.96 31.66
N GLY A 335 3.99 33.65 30.44
CA GLY A 335 5.39 33.52 30.00
C GLY A 335 6.30 32.42 30.58
N GLN A 336 6.04 31.90 31.78
CA GLN A 336 6.84 30.81 32.35
C GLN A 336 6.04 29.52 32.36
N LEU A 337 6.49 28.60 31.49
CA LEU A 337 6.02 27.23 31.41
C LEU A 337 6.35 26.52 32.71
N LYS A 338 5.35 25.95 33.36
CA LYS A 338 5.56 25.17 34.57
C LYS A 338 5.64 23.69 34.21
N PRO A 339 6.76 23.01 34.49
CA PRO A 339 6.83 21.56 34.36
C PRO A 339 5.93 20.91 35.41
N ILE A 340 5.41 19.72 35.11
CA ILE A 340 4.81 18.86 36.13
C ILE A 340 5.96 18.37 37.02
N GLN A 341 5.87 18.60 38.33
CA GLN A 341 6.78 18.02 39.33
C GLN A 341 6.33 16.63 39.76
#